data_AF-A0A7Y5QK88-F1
#
_entry.id   AF-A0A7Y5QK88-F1
#
_cell.length_a   1.000
_cell.length_b   1.000
_cell.length_c   1.000
_cell.angle_alpha   90.00
_cell.angle_beta   90.00
_cell.angle_gamma   90.00
#
_symmetry.space_group_name_H-M   'P 1'
#
loop_
_entity.id
_entity.type
_entity.pdbx_description
1 polymer ?
#
loop_
_entity_poly.entity_id
_entity_poly.type
_entity_poly.pdbx_seq_one_letter_code
_entity_poly.pdbx_strand_id
1 'polypeptide(L)'
;MMTRAVLGVLAVLTAFGPARARSQAADLIVTNARIYTVDENRPVVDAMAVRGGRVVATGPQRAVMTFRGPGTQVLDLGGRTVIPGMIDAHVHLLNLGNSLRNVDLVGTASYDQVIARVVARARETPAGTWILGRGWDQNDWGDTRFPTHEALSRAVPDHPVVLTRIDGHATLVNQAALRAAGVTAQTQDPSGGRIEMAGEEITRLAPGARDVGFVFQFYALYPHLRVRENVAFPLECMGVAPAVRRRRVEEILQRLGLEALAGLLPEQLSGGDQQRVALARAMVRRPRLYLMDEPLGTLDADLRLE
;
A
#
# COMPACT_ATOMS: atom_id res chain seq x y z
N MET A 1 -66.72 5.04 68.05
CA MET A 1 -65.93 4.36 66.99
C MET A 1 -65.99 5.21 65.72
N MET A 2 -64.81 5.44 65.12
CA MET A 2 -64.55 6.06 63.81
C MET A 2 -64.69 7.60 63.68
N THR A 3 -63.59 8.29 64.02
CA THR A 3 -63.25 9.66 63.63
C THR A 3 -62.70 9.68 62.20
N ARG A 4 -63.24 10.56 61.34
CA ARG A 4 -62.75 10.83 59.97
C ARG A 4 -61.51 11.73 60.03
N ALA A 5 -60.39 11.26 59.46
CA ALA A 5 -59.19 12.06 59.24
C ALA A 5 -59.23 12.67 57.83
N VAL A 6 -59.12 13.99 57.74
CA VAL A 6 -58.98 14.75 56.49
C VAL A 6 -57.48 14.80 56.15
N LEU A 7 -57.09 14.23 55.01
CA LEU A 7 -55.72 14.32 54.49
C LEU A 7 -55.53 15.67 53.77
N GLY A 8 -54.71 16.55 54.34
CA GLY A 8 -54.22 17.75 53.66
C GLY A 8 -53.03 17.40 52.75
N VAL A 9 -53.15 17.70 51.46
CA VAL A 9 -52.04 17.57 50.50
C VAL A 9 -51.15 18.81 50.61
N LEU A 10 -49.91 18.63 51.07
CA LEU A 10 -48.88 19.65 51.10
C LEU A 10 -48.23 19.76 49.72
N ALA A 11 -48.45 20.86 49.00
CA ALA A 11 -47.81 21.12 47.72
C ALA A 11 -46.34 21.52 47.95
N VAL A 12 -45.40 20.65 47.57
CA VAL A 12 -43.98 20.97 47.53
C VAL A 12 -43.72 21.83 46.29
N LEU A 13 -43.54 23.14 46.48
CA LEU A 13 -43.04 24.05 45.46
C LEU A 13 -41.54 23.78 45.25
N THR A 14 -41.19 22.99 44.23
CA THR A 14 -39.82 22.88 43.75
C THR A 14 -39.42 24.19 43.08
N ALA A 15 -38.51 24.92 43.71
CA ALA A 15 -37.90 26.11 43.10
C ALA A 15 -37.08 25.70 41.88
N PHE A 16 -37.61 25.95 40.68
CA PHE A 16 -36.83 25.94 39.45
C PHE A 16 -35.82 27.09 39.52
N GLY A 17 -34.56 26.79 39.82
CA GLY A 17 -33.46 27.72 39.61
C GLY A 17 -33.37 28.11 38.12
N PRO A 18 -32.91 29.33 37.79
CA PRO A 18 -32.86 29.78 36.41
C PRO A 18 -31.98 28.84 35.60
N ALA A 19 -32.49 28.37 34.45
CA ALA A 19 -31.71 27.64 33.49
C ALA A 19 -30.47 28.47 33.13
N ARG A 20 -29.27 27.97 33.46
CA ARG A 20 -28.01 28.58 33.00
C ARG A 20 -28.07 28.69 31.48
N ALA A 21 -28.18 29.91 30.95
CA ALA A 21 -28.01 30.17 29.54
C ALA A 21 -26.68 29.54 29.10
N ARG A 22 -26.73 28.64 28.10
CA ARG A 22 -25.51 28.09 27.50
C ARG A 22 -24.66 29.26 27.05
N SER A 23 -23.47 29.40 27.61
CA SER A 23 -22.53 30.46 27.25
C SER A 23 -22.39 30.52 25.74
N GLN A 24 -22.71 31.68 25.16
CA GLN A 24 -22.55 31.91 23.72
C GLN A 24 -21.06 32.04 23.35
N ALA A 25 -20.17 32.13 24.34
CA ALA A 25 -18.74 32.32 24.15
C ALA A 25 -18.05 31.07 23.58
N ALA A 26 -17.01 31.30 22.80
CA ALA A 26 -16.12 30.27 22.26
C ALA A 26 -15.09 29.81 23.31
N ASP A 27 -14.61 28.58 23.17
CA ASP A 27 -13.49 28.06 23.98
C ASP A 27 -12.15 28.58 23.44
N LEU A 28 -12.03 28.63 22.10
CA LEU A 28 -10.86 29.11 21.37
C LEU A 28 -11.28 30.08 20.26
N ILE A 29 -10.55 31.19 20.12
CA ILE A 29 -10.60 32.07 18.96
C ILE A 29 -9.21 32.13 18.34
N VAL A 30 -9.12 31.79 17.06
CA VAL A 30 -7.91 31.93 16.25
C VAL A 30 -8.00 33.23 15.44
N THR A 31 -6.94 34.03 15.46
CA THR A 31 -6.88 35.36 14.83
C THR A 31 -5.57 35.56 14.07
N ASN A 32 -5.52 36.61 13.24
CA ASN A 32 -4.35 36.95 12.44
C ASN A 32 -3.82 35.72 11.70
N ALA A 33 -4.71 35.05 10.97
CA ALA A 33 -4.43 33.78 10.31
C ALA A 33 -4.99 33.81 8.88
N ARG A 34 -4.43 32.99 8.00
CA ARG A 34 -5.03 32.70 6.68
C ARG A 34 -5.73 31.34 6.75
N ILE A 35 -7.04 31.33 6.99
CA ILE A 35 -7.79 30.10 7.29
C ILE A 35 -8.55 29.63 6.05
N TYR A 36 -8.21 28.47 5.51
CA TYR A 36 -8.94 27.83 4.42
C TYR A 36 -10.15 27.08 4.95
N THR A 37 -11.34 27.40 4.43
CA THR A 37 -12.64 26.90 4.93
C THR A 37 -13.21 25.74 4.11
N VAL A 38 -12.77 25.60 2.86
CA VAL A 38 -13.39 24.71 1.84
C VAL A 38 -14.85 25.09 1.54
N ASP A 39 -15.26 26.32 1.86
CA ASP A 39 -16.51 26.93 1.41
C ASP A 39 -16.22 27.78 0.17
N GLU A 40 -16.84 27.44 -0.96
CA GLU A 40 -16.66 28.16 -2.24
C GLU A 40 -17.01 29.65 -2.14
N ASN A 41 -17.95 30.03 -1.27
CA ASN A 41 -18.38 31.41 -1.12
C ASN A 41 -17.41 32.22 -0.26
N ARG A 42 -16.65 31.55 0.62
CA ARG A 42 -15.73 32.19 1.57
C ARG A 42 -14.48 31.32 1.77
N PRO A 43 -13.67 31.11 0.73
CA PRO A 43 -12.62 30.10 0.72
C PRO A 43 -11.48 30.38 1.71
N VAL A 44 -11.26 31.66 2.05
CA VAL A 44 -10.24 32.11 3.01
C VAL A 44 -10.82 33.16 3.95
N VAL A 45 -10.52 33.05 5.25
CA VAL A 45 -10.90 34.02 6.29
C VAL A 45 -9.75 34.34 7.25
N ASP A 46 -9.89 35.42 8.02
CA ASP A 46 -8.83 35.94 8.90
C ASP A 46 -8.86 35.35 10.32
N ALA A 47 -10.03 34.85 10.74
CA ALA A 47 -10.28 34.37 12.09
C ALA A 47 -11.37 33.29 12.13
N MET A 48 -11.32 32.45 13.17
CA MET A 48 -12.36 31.46 13.48
C MET A 48 -12.58 31.33 14.99
N ALA A 49 -13.80 31.01 15.39
CA ALA A 49 -14.18 30.69 16.76
C ALA A 49 -14.57 29.21 16.86
N VAL A 50 -14.09 28.53 17.89
CA VAL A 50 -14.33 27.11 18.16
C VAL A 50 -14.97 26.96 19.53
N ARG A 51 -16.02 26.14 19.61
CA ARG A 51 -16.71 25.77 20.84
C ARG A 51 -17.06 24.29 20.84
N GLY A 52 -16.66 23.56 21.88
CA GLY A 52 -16.90 22.13 22.01
C GLY A 52 -16.33 21.31 20.85
N GLY A 53 -15.16 21.70 20.34
CA GLY A 53 -14.53 21.05 19.17
C GLY A 53 -15.19 21.33 17.82
N ARG A 54 -16.16 22.26 17.75
CA ARG A 54 -16.82 22.67 16.50
C ARG A 54 -16.53 24.13 16.18
N VAL A 55 -16.28 24.43 14.91
CA VAL A 55 -16.22 25.80 14.41
C VAL A 55 -17.62 26.41 14.48
N VAL A 56 -17.78 27.52 15.20
CA VAL A 56 -19.06 28.21 15.38
C VAL A 56 -19.14 29.54 14.64
N ALA A 57 -18.01 30.10 14.23
CA ALA A 57 -17.95 31.28 13.37
C ALA A 57 -16.62 31.34 12.61
N THR A 58 -16.66 31.90 11.41
CA THR A 58 -15.50 32.18 10.55
C THR A 58 -15.66 33.55 9.90
N GLY A 59 -14.56 34.30 9.75
CA GLY A 59 -14.61 35.57 9.06
C GLY A 59 -13.60 36.62 9.50
N PRO A 60 -13.92 37.91 9.28
CA PRO A 60 -13.09 39.00 9.75
C PRO A 60 -12.94 38.94 11.27
N GLN A 61 -11.72 39.18 11.77
CA GLN A 61 -11.38 39.10 13.19
C GLN A 61 -12.37 39.86 14.08
N ARG A 62 -12.79 41.07 13.68
CA ARG A 62 -13.76 41.88 14.44
C ARG A 62 -15.08 41.15 14.73
N ALA A 63 -15.58 40.36 13.76
CA ALA A 63 -16.85 39.66 13.86
C ALA A 63 -16.71 38.39 14.70
N VAL A 64 -15.57 37.71 14.58
CA VAL A 64 -15.29 36.49 15.36
C VAL A 64 -15.03 36.83 16.84
N MET A 65 -14.41 37.97 17.12
CA MET A 65 -14.11 38.42 18.49
C MET A 65 -15.36 38.70 19.34
N THR A 66 -16.56 38.82 18.75
CA THR A 66 -17.81 38.93 19.53
C THR A 66 -18.15 37.65 20.29
N PHE A 67 -17.55 36.52 19.92
CA PHE A 67 -17.67 35.25 20.63
C PHE A 67 -16.71 35.14 21.83
N ARG A 68 -15.92 36.17 22.13
CA ARG A 68 -14.99 36.16 23.27
C ARG A 68 -15.75 36.29 24.59
N GLY A 69 -15.49 35.38 25.51
CA GLY A 69 -15.92 35.44 26.90
C GLY A 69 -14.73 35.38 27.89
N PRO A 70 -15.02 35.39 29.20
CA PRO A 70 -13.98 35.43 30.24
C PRO A 70 -12.98 34.27 30.21
N GLY A 71 -13.41 33.09 29.71
CA GLY A 71 -12.57 31.88 29.61
C GLY A 71 -12.07 31.57 28.19
N THR A 72 -12.34 32.43 27.21
CA THR A 72 -11.95 32.17 25.82
C THR A 72 -10.44 32.33 25.65
N GLN A 73 -9.78 31.29 25.16
CA GLN A 73 -8.39 31.40 24.70
C GLN A 73 -8.35 32.12 23.35
N VAL A 74 -7.52 33.16 23.24
CA VAL A 74 -7.28 33.84 21.95
C VAL A 74 -5.88 33.50 21.47
N LEU A 75 -5.80 32.91 20.28
CA LEU A 75 -4.57 32.49 19.63
C LEU A 75 -4.31 33.37 18.40
N ASP A 76 -3.25 34.18 18.45
CA ASP A 76 -2.74 34.93 17.31
C ASP A 76 -1.74 34.06 16.55
N LEU A 77 -1.99 33.82 15.26
CA LEU A 77 -1.12 32.97 14.45
C LEU A 77 -0.05 33.72 13.65
N GLY A 78 0.03 35.04 13.71
CA GLY A 78 1.08 35.81 13.05
C GLY A 78 1.04 35.74 11.52
N GLY A 79 -0.15 35.64 10.94
CA GLY A 79 -0.38 35.46 9.51
C GLY A 79 -0.22 34.03 9.00
N ARG A 80 0.05 33.04 9.88
CA ARG A 80 0.19 31.63 9.46
C ARG A 80 -1.12 31.06 8.93
N THR A 81 -0.99 29.98 8.17
CA THR A 81 -2.11 29.32 7.50
C THR A 81 -2.74 28.24 8.36
N VAL A 82 -4.07 28.18 8.35
CA VAL A 82 -4.87 27.07 8.91
C VAL A 82 -5.56 26.36 7.75
N ILE A 83 -5.45 25.05 7.70
CA ILE A 83 -6.15 24.19 6.74
C ILE A 83 -7.02 23.19 7.49
N PRO A 84 -8.05 22.61 6.85
CA PRO A 84 -8.71 21.43 7.39
C PRO A 84 -7.70 20.32 7.68
N GLY A 85 -7.94 19.56 8.74
CA GLY A 85 -7.15 18.37 9.03
C GLY A 85 -7.19 17.39 7.86
N MET A 86 -6.11 16.64 7.67
CA MET A 86 -6.09 15.57 6.66
C MET A 86 -7.10 14.49 7.04
N ILE A 87 -7.93 14.09 6.08
CA ILE A 87 -8.91 13.00 6.24
C ILE A 87 -8.45 11.88 5.32
N ASP A 88 -7.97 10.79 5.91
CA ASP A 88 -7.68 9.56 5.20
C ASP A 88 -8.95 8.71 5.15
N ALA A 89 -9.50 8.51 3.95
CA ALA A 89 -10.74 7.78 3.74
C ALA A 89 -10.54 6.25 3.74
N HIS A 90 -9.30 5.75 3.63
CA HIS A 90 -9.01 4.32 3.60
C HIS A 90 -7.69 4.03 4.29
N VAL A 91 -7.76 3.61 5.55
CA VAL A 91 -6.58 3.26 6.35
C VAL A 91 -6.73 1.90 7.01
N HIS A 92 -5.64 1.13 7.00
CA HIS A 92 -5.51 -0.07 7.83
C HIS A 92 -4.82 0.29 9.14
N LEU A 93 -5.51 0.98 10.05
CA LEU A 93 -4.91 1.57 11.26
C LEU A 93 -4.21 0.53 12.14
N LEU A 94 -4.77 -0.67 12.27
CA LEU A 94 -4.14 -1.77 13.01
C LEU A 94 -2.84 -2.24 12.33
N ASN A 95 -2.83 -2.36 11.00
CA ASN A 95 -1.63 -2.75 10.26
C ASN A 95 -0.54 -1.68 10.36
N LEU A 96 -0.91 -0.40 10.32
CA LEU A 96 0.02 0.71 10.56
C LEU A 96 0.62 0.61 11.98
N GLY A 97 -0.22 0.45 13.01
CA GLY A 97 0.24 0.27 14.38
C GLY A 97 1.14 -0.95 14.57
N ASN A 98 0.85 -2.05 13.89
CA ASN A 98 1.72 -3.23 13.87
C ASN A 98 3.05 -2.94 13.16
N SER A 99 3.01 -2.28 12.00
CA SER A 99 4.20 -1.93 11.24
C SER A 99 5.16 -1.02 12.01
N LEU A 100 4.63 -0.05 12.76
CA LEU A 100 5.44 0.85 13.60
C LEU A 100 6.15 0.12 14.75
N ARG A 101 5.68 -1.07 15.12
CA ARG A 101 6.33 -1.93 16.12
C ARG A 101 7.33 -2.89 15.50
N ASN A 102 7.31 -3.11 14.20
CA ASN A 102 8.26 -4.00 13.54
C ASN A 102 9.66 -3.38 13.52
N VAL A 103 10.67 -4.21 13.32
CA VAL A 103 11.99 -3.74 12.89
C VAL A 103 11.87 -3.29 11.44
N ASP A 104 12.12 -2.00 11.19
CA ASP A 104 12.18 -1.46 9.84
C ASP A 104 13.49 -1.87 9.17
N LEU A 105 13.39 -2.59 8.06
CA LEU A 105 14.51 -3.10 7.27
C LEU A 105 14.65 -2.41 5.92
N VAL A 106 13.80 -1.42 5.62
CA VAL A 106 13.88 -0.64 4.38
C VAL A 106 15.23 0.09 4.32
N GLY A 107 15.83 0.12 3.14
CA GLY A 107 17.11 0.78 2.87
C GLY A 107 18.33 0.12 3.51
N THR A 108 18.24 -1.16 3.89
CA THR A 108 19.42 -1.94 4.26
C THR A 108 20.23 -2.29 3.00
N ALA A 109 21.54 -2.05 3.03
CA ALA A 109 22.43 -2.31 1.90
C ALA A 109 23.14 -3.68 1.96
N SER A 110 22.90 -4.45 3.03
CA SER A 110 23.43 -5.81 3.18
C SER A 110 22.65 -6.62 4.22
N TYR A 111 22.80 -7.95 4.16
CA TYR A 111 22.23 -8.84 5.18
C TYR A 111 22.82 -8.59 6.58
N ASP A 112 24.09 -8.17 6.68
CA ASP A 112 24.69 -7.80 7.96
C ASP A 112 24.01 -6.57 8.59
N GLN A 113 23.57 -5.60 7.78
CA GLN A 113 22.79 -4.47 8.28
C GLN A 113 21.40 -4.90 8.77
N VAL A 114 20.76 -5.85 8.07
CA VAL A 114 19.51 -6.46 8.55
C VAL A 114 19.74 -7.10 9.92
N ILE A 115 20.76 -7.94 10.06
CA ILE A 115 21.11 -8.60 11.33
C ILE A 115 21.39 -7.56 12.42
N ALA A 116 22.14 -6.50 12.12
CA ALA A 116 22.45 -5.45 13.08
C ALA A 116 21.19 -4.75 13.64
N ARG A 117 20.21 -4.44 12.77
CA ARG A 117 18.92 -3.85 13.20
C ARG A 117 18.12 -4.83 14.07
N VAL A 118 18.12 -6.13 13.75
CA VAL A 118 17.43 -7.14 14.55
C VAL A 118 18.13 -7.36 15.90
N VAL A 119 19.46 -7.38 15.95
CA VAL A 119 20.24 -7.49 17.19
C VAL A 119 19.98 -6.28 18.10
N ALA A 120 19.92 -5.07 17.53
CA ALA A 120 19.56 -3.88 18.29
C ALA A 120 18.18 -4.04 18.95
N ARG A 121 17.18 -4.51 18.19
CA ARG A 121 15.85 -4.79 18.75
C ARG A 121 15.89 -5.89 19.82
N ALA A 122 16.65 -6.96 19.61
CA ALA A 122 16.75 -8.07 20.54
C ALA A 122 17.26 -7.63 21.92
N ARG A 123 18.21 -6.69 21.98
CA ARG A 123 18.75 -6.15 23.25
C ARG A 123 17.71 -5.45 24.12
N GLU A 124 16.67 -4.90 23.51
CA GLU A 124 15.58 -4.18 24.17
C GLU A 124 14.34 -5.05 24.39
N THR A 125 14.40 -6.31 23.94
CA THR A 125 13.27 -7.22 23.94
C THR A 125 13.51 -8.33 24.98
N PRO A 126 12.55 -8.64 25.87
CA PRO A 126 12.69 -9.77 26.79
C PRO A 126 12.91 -11.10 26.04
N ALA A 127 13.85 -11.91 26.52
CA ALA A 127 14.19 -13.22 25.93
C ALA A 127 12.95 -14.09 25.68
N GLY A 128 12.92 -14.81 24.56
CA GLY A 128 11.79 -15.64 24.15
C GLY A 128 10.63 -14.88 23.48
N THR A 129 10.62 -13.54 23.52
CA THR A 129 9.62 -12.73 22.82
C THR A 129 9.91 -12.69 21.31
N TRP A 130 8.85 -12.76 20.50
CA TRP A 130 8.95 -12.66 19.04
C TRP A 130 9.45 -11.29 18.58
N ILE A 131 10.36 -11.31 17.60
CA ILE A 131 10.82 -10.11 16.90
C ILE A 131 10.31 -10.18 15.45
N LEU A 132 9.48 -9.21 15.10
CA LEU A 132 8.92 -9.06 13.76
C LEU A 132 9.64 -7.92 13.03
N GLY A 133 9.95 -8.12 11.75
CA GLY A 133 10.56 -7.11 10.89
C GLY A 133 9.98 -7.12 9.49
N ARG A 134 10.10 -6.00 8.76
CA ARG A 134 9.68 -5.91 7.36
C ARG A 134 10.57 -4.97 6.56
N GLY A 135 10.72 -5.25 5.27
CA GLY A 135 11.25 -4.27 4.31
C GLY A 135 12.64 -4.56 3.77
N TRP A 136 13.21 -5.74 4.07
CA TRP A 136 14.47 -6.12 3.46
C TRP A 136 14.27 -6.39 1.96
N ASP A 137 15.26 -6.03 1.15
CA ASP A 137 15.32 -6.37 -0.27
C ASP A 137 16.76 -6.69 -0.65
N GLN A 138 17.01 -7.94 -1.04
CA GLN A 138 18.33 -8.38 -1.47
C GLN A 138 18.75 -7.77 -2.81
N ASN A 139 17.82 -7.18 -3.57
CA ASN A 139 18.14 -6.46 -4.80
C ASN A 139 18.95 -5.17 -4.52
N ASP A 140 18.82 -4.59 -3.32
CA ASP A 140 19.56 -3.40 -2.91
C ASP A 140 20.97 -3.73 -2.40
N TRP A 141 21.31 -5.01 -2.33
CA TRP A 141 22.59 -5.48 -1.79
C TRP A 141 23.58 -5.77 -2.93
N GLY A 142 24.88 -5.78 -2.62
CA GLY A 142 25.91 -6.19 -3.58
C GLY A 142 25.81 -7.67 -4.02
N ASP A 143 24.97 -8.47 -3.35
CA ASP A 143 24.71 -9.87 -3.64
C ASP A 143 23.19 -10.11 -3.62
N THR A 144 22.63 -10.48 -4.77
CA THR A 144 21.18 -10.66 -4.96
C THR A 144 20.67 -12.04 -4.53
N ARG A 145 21.54 -12.89 -3.98
CA ARG A 145 21.13 -14.19 -3.45
C ARG A 145 20.26 -14.00 -2.21
N PHE A 146 19.27 -14.87 -2.07
CA PHE A 146 18.44 -14.89 -0.87
C PHE A 146 19.27 -15.26 0.36
N PRO A 147 19.08 -14.57 1.49
CA PRO A 147 19.78 -14.89 2.72
C PRO A 147 19.29 -16.22 3.31
N THR A 148 20.18 -16.91 4.01
CA THR A 148 19.86 -18.12 4.77
C THR A 148 19.81 -17.82 6.27
N HIS A 149 19.13 -18.68 7.03
CA HIS A 149 18.80 -18.38 8.42
C HIS A 149 19.98 -18.48 9.39
N GLU A 150 21.09 -19.14 9.03
CA GLU A 150 22.15 -19.53 9.96
C GLU A 150 22.85 -18.31 10.60
N ALA A 151 23.08 -17.25 9.81
CA ALA A 151 23.68 -16.02 10.33
C ALA A 151 22.76 -15.31 11.33
N LEU A 152 21.46 -15.20 11.00
CA LEU A 152 20.44 -14.65 11.90
C LEU A 152 20.25 -15.51 13.16
N SER A 153 20.25 -16.84 13.02
CA SER A 153 20.18 -17.78 14.14
C SER A 153 21.35 -17.63 15.11
N ARG A 154 22.58 -17.45 14.61
CA ARG A 154 23.75 -17.22 15.47
C ARG A 154 23.70 -15.88 16.18
N ALA A 155 23.23 -14.84 15.48
CA ALA A 155 23.19 -13.49 16.02
C ALA A 155 22.08 -13.29 17.07
N VAL A 156 20.94 -13.98 16.90
CA VAL A 156 19.77 -13.85 17.77
C VAL A 156 19.18 -15.25 18.08
N PRO A 157 19.84 -16.04 18.94
CA PRO A 157 19.40 -17.41 19.25
C PRO A 157 18.21 -17.48 20.19
N ASP A 158 18.04 -16.47 21.05
CA ASP A 158 17.09 -16.48 22.18
C ASP A 158 15.71 -15.91 21.84
N HIS A 159 15.51 -15.44 20.61
CA HIS A 159 14.24 -14.89 20.14
C HIS A 159 13.78 -15.58 18.86
N PRO A 160 12.51 -15.96 18.74
CA PRO A 160 11.90 -16.25 17.44
C PRO A 160 11.89 -14.97 16.58
N VAL A 161 12.46 -15.03 15.38
CA VAL A 161 12.53 -13.89 14.45
C VAL A 161 11.81 -14.21 13.13
N VAL A 162 10.98 -13.27 12.67
CA VAL A 162 10.27 -13.32 11.37
C VAL A 162 10.44 -12.00 10.64
N LEU A 163 11.08 -12.03 9.47
CA LEU A 163 11.39 -10.85 8.68
C LEU A 163 10.74 -10.95 7.30
N THR A 164 9.71 -10.16 7.04
CA THR A 164 9.01 -10.14 5.75
C THR A 164 9.74 -9.26 4.74
N ARG A 165 9.90 -9.75 3.51
CA ARG A 165 10.51 -9.00 2.40
C ARG A 165 9.67 -7.77 2.05
N ILE A 166 10.27 -6.78 1.41
CA ILE A 166 9.60 -5.54 0.99
C ILE A 166 8.29 -5.79 0.23
N ASP A 167 8.29 -6.77 -0.68
CA ASP A 167 7.15 -7.15 -1.52
C ASP A 167 6.04 -7.92 -0.78
N GLY A 168 6.30 -8.43 0.42
CA GLY A 168 5.35 -9.26 1.17
C GLY A 168 5.26 -10.73 0.74
N HIS A 169 6.06 -11.18 -0.23
CA HIS A 169 5.96 -12.52 -0.83
C HIS A 169 7.01 -13.51 -0.32
N ALA A 170 8.00 -13.04 0.44
CA ALA A 170 8.99 -13.89 1.07
C ALA A 170 9.19 -13.52 2.55
N THR A 171 9.57 -14.51 3.35
CA THR A 171 9.88 -14.31 4.76
C THR A 171 11.14 -15.07 5.12
N LEU A 172 12.08 -14.38 5.77
CA LEU A 172 13.24 -14.97 6.41
C LEU A 172 12.93 -15.21 7.90
N VAL A 173 13.16 -16.43 8.37
CA VAL A 173 12.97 -16.81 9.78
C VAL A 173 14.25 -17.39 10.34
N ASN A 174 14.48 -17.28 11.65
CA ASN A 174 15.60 -17.95 12.31
C ASN A 174 15.23 -19.35 12.83
N GLN A 175 16.23 -20.06 13.36
CA GLN A 175 16.03 -21.41 13.90
C GLN A 175 15.05 -21.45 15.08
N ALA A 176 15.04 -20.42 15.93
CA ALA A 176 14.10 -20.36 17.05
C ALA A 176 12.65 -20.25 16.59
N ALA A 177 12.37 -19.46 15.55
CA ALA A 177 11.05 -19.38 14.92
C ALA A 177 10.64 -20.70 14.26
N LEU A 178 11.55 -21.37 13.52
CA LEU A 178 11.28 -22.69 12.94
C LEU A 178 10.92 -23.72 14.02
N ARG A 179 11.67 -23.77 15.13
CA ARG A 179 11.36 -24.64 16.27
C ARG A 179 10.02 -24.32 16.91
N ALA A 180 9.75 -23.03 17.15
CA ALA A 180 8.47 -22.60 17.74
C ALA A 180 7.27 -22.92 16.84
N ALA A 181 7.45 -22.90 15.52
CA ALA A 181 6.44 -23.26 14.54
C ALA A 181 6.33 -24.77 14.25
N GLY A 182 7.22 -25.60 14.82
CA GLY A 182 7.27 -27.04 14.52
C GLY A 182 7.70 -27.36 13.08
N VAL A 183 8.39 -26.44 12.41
CA VAL A 183 8.89 -26.64 11.05
C VAL A 183 10.24 -27.36 11.10
N THR A 184 10.29 -28.55 10.53
CA THR A 184 11.48 -29.40 10.44
C THR A 184 11.73 -29.82 8.99
N ALA A 185 12.84 -30.52 8.74
CA ALA A 185 13.10 -31.14 7.44
C ALA A 185 12.06 -32.23 7.06
N GLN A 186 11.21 -32.65 7.98
CA GLN A 186 10.13 -33.62 7.74
C GLN A 186 8.76 -32.95 7.56
N THR A 187 8.67 -31.62 7.75
CA THR A 187 7.44 -30.88 7.48
C THR A 187 7.14 -30.98 6.00
N GLN A 188 6.01 -31.64 5.68
CA GLN A 188 5.52 -31.72 4.31
C GLN A 188 5.01 -30.35 3.87
N ASP A 189 5.06 -30.09 2.56
CA ASP A 189 4.35 -28.97 1.96
C ASP A 189 2.87 -28.99 2.44
N PRO A 190 2.27 -27.82 2.73
CA PRO A 190 0.88 -27.76 3.19
C PRO A 190 -0.04 -28.49 2.21
N SER A 191 -0.93 -29.32 2.74
CA SER A 191 -1.84 -30.13 1.94
C SER A 191 -2.83 -29.25 1.15
N GLY A 192 -3.10 -29.63 -0.11
CA GLY A 192 -4.15 -29.01 -0.93
C GLY A 192 -3.69 -27.94 -1.93
N GLY A 193 -2.41 -27.57 -1.93
CA GLY A 193 -1.86 -26.66 -2.95
C GLY A 193 -1.71 -27.36 -4.29
N ARG A 194 -2.66 -27.19 -5.20
CA ARG A 194 -2.58 -27.68 -6.58
C ARG A 194 -2.80 -26.53 -7.54
N ILE A 195 -1.91 -26.39 -8.52
CA ILE A 195 -2.13 -25.49 -9.65
C ILE A 195 -2.60 -26.37 -10.80
N GLU A 196 -3.84 -26.20 -11.22
CA GLU A 196 -4.38 -26.87 -12.40
C GLU A 196 -4.54 -25.87 -13.56
N MET A 197 -4.22 -26.30 -14.77
CA MET A 197 -4.44 -25.53 -15.99
C MET A 197 -5.23 -26.38 -16.98
N ALA A 198 -6.49 -25.99 -17.18
CA ALA A 198 -7.44 -26.71 -18.04
C ALA A 198 -7.43 -28.23 -17.80
N GLY A 199 -7.58 -28.60 -16.52
CA GLY A 199 -7.74 -29.98 -16.06
C GLY A 199 -6.43 -30.74 -15.80
N GLU A 200 -5.27 -30.13 -16.05
CA GLU A 200 -3.96 -30.77 -15.82
C GLU A 200 -3.24 -30.13 -14.63
N GLU A 201 -2.71 -30.94 -13.73
CA GLU A 201 -1.86 -30.47 -12.63
C GLU A 201 -0.51 -30.00 -13.16
N ILE A 202 -0.18 -28.72 -12.93
CA ILE A 202 1.08 -28.09 -13.34
C ILE A 202 1.97 -27.67 -12.16
N THR A 203 1.59 -28.02 -10.92
CA THR A 203 2.23 -27.56 -9.67
C THR A 203 3.76 -27.67 -9.71
N ARG A 204 4.28 -28.79 -10.23
CA ARG A 204 5.72 -29.09 -10.26
C ARG A 204 6.39 -28.85 -11.61
N LEU A 205 5.67 -28.31 -12.60
CA LEU A 205 6.28 -27.94 -13.87
C LEU A 205 7.13 -26.68 -13.67
N ALA A 206 8.34 -26.69 -14.24
CA ALA A 206 9.17 -25.48 -14.33
C ALA A 206 8.42 -24.39 -15.13
N PRO A 207 8.63 -23.09 -14.88
CA PRO A 207 7.89 -22.01 -15.54
C PRO A 207 7.86 -22.10 -17.08
N GLY A 208 8.99 -22.46 -17.71
CA GLY A 208 9.06 -22.61 -19.17
C GLY A 208 8.29 -23.81 -19.73
N ALA A 209 7.99 -24.81 -18.88
CA ALA A 209 7.16 -25.97 -19.23
C ALA A 209 5.67 -25.72 -18.99
N ARG A 210 5.30 -24.57 -18.43
CA ARG A 210 3.89 -24.16 -18.28
C ARG A 210 3.47 -23.41 -19.54
N ASP A 211 2.29 -23.76 -20.06
CA ASP A 211 1.76 -23.13 -21.27
C ASP A 211 1.11 -21.76 -20.98
N VAL A 212 1.94 -20.82 -20.52
CA VAL A 212 1.56 -19.47 -20.12
C VAL A 212 2.31 -18.43 -20.96
N GLY A 213 1.58 -17.43 -21.47
CA GLY A 213 2.15 -16.19 -21.98
C GLY A 213 2.13 -15.13 -20.88
N PHE A 214 3.26 -14.48 -20.65
CA PHE A 214 3.39 -13.47 -19.61
C PHE A 214 3.70 -12.09 -20.22
N VAL A 215 3.04 -11.05 -19.72
CA VAL A 215 3.30 -9.64 -20.03
C VAL A 215 3.72 -8.94 -18.74
N PHE A 216 4.92 -8.34 -18.74
CA PHE A 216 5.49 -7.64 -17.59
C PHE A 216 5.11 -6.16 -17.60
N GLN A 217 5.06 -5.55 -16.41
CA GLN A 217 4.82 -4.10 -16.21
C GLN A 217 5.80 -3.23 -17.02
N PHE A 218 7.08 -3.58 -17.08
CA PHE A 218 8.12 -2.85 -17.84
C PHE A 218 8.38 -3.39 -19.25
N TYR A 219 7.41 -4.10 -19.86
CA TYR A 219 7.44 -4.73 -21.20
C TYR A 219 8.45 -5.88 -21.39
N ALA A 220 9.63 -5.78 -20.74
CA ALA A 220 10.75 -6.70 -20.80
C ALA A 220 11.17 -7.09 -22.23
N LEU A 221 11.13 -6.13 -23.17
CA LEU A 221 11.58 -6.34 -24.54
C LEU A 221 13.11 -6.46 -24.58
N TYR A 222 13.63 -7.31 -25.48
CA TYR A 222 15.07 -7.41 -25.70
C TYR A 222 15.53 -6.18 -26.48
N PRO A 223 16.40 -5.31 -25.91
CA PRO A 223 16.71 -4.01 -26.50
C PRO A 223 17.51 -4.13 -27.80
N HIS A 224 18.24 -5.23 -27.98
CA HIS A 224 19.07 -5.50 -29.15
C HIS A 224 18.33 -6.25 -30.27
N LEU A 225 17.05 -6.57 -30.08
CA LEU A 225 16.21 -7.24 -31.08
C LEU A 225 15.17 -6.27 -31.62
N ARG A 226 14.96 -6.27 -32.94
CA ARG A 226 13.87 -5.53 -33.59
C ARG A 226 12.52 -6.08 -33.16
N VAL A 227 11.44 -5.33 -33.41
CA VAL A 227 10.06 -5.75 -33.10
C VAL A 227 9.76 -7.15 -33.62
N ARG A 228 10.06 -7.43 -34.89
CA ARG A 228 9.83 -8.75 -35.50
C ARG A 228 10.60 -9.87 -34.77
N GLU A 229 11.82 -9.59 -34.35
CA GLU A 229 12.72 -10.55 -33.67
C GLU A 229 12.26 -10.78 -32.22
N ASN A 230 11.86 -9.71 -31.51
CA ASN A 230 11.25 -9.80 -30.19
C ASN A 230 10.01 -10.70 -30.20
N VAL A 231 9.13 -10.52 -31.18
CA VAL A 231 7.91 -11.34 -31.32
C VAL A 231 8.25 -12.76 -31.79
N ALA A 232 9.26 -12.94 -32.63
CA ALA A 232 9.66 -14.27 -33.09
C ALA A 232 10.34 -15.12 -32.00
N PHE A 233 11.07 -14.49 -31.08
CA PHE A 233 11.96 -15.14 -30.11
C PHE A 233 11.33 -16.31 -29.35
N PRO A 234 10.11 -16.23 -28.79
CA PRO A 234 9.53 -17.35 -28.07
C PRO A 234 9.23 -18.56 -28.97
N LEU A 235 8.94 -18.34 -30.27
CA LEU A 235 8.78 -19.42 -31.25
C LEU A 235 10.12 -20.09 -31.60
N GLU A 236 11.23 -19.34 -31.52
CA GLU A 236 12.58 -19.87 -31.73
C GLU A 236 13.00 -20.77 -30.58
N CYS A 237 12.75 -20.35 -29.33
CA CYS A 237 12.99 -21.18 -28.15
C CYS A 237 12.19 -22.49 -28.16
N MET A 238 11.00 -22.50 -28.78
CA MET A 238 10.17 -23.69 -28.96
C MET A 238 10.54 -24.53 -30.19
N GLY A 239 11.56 -24.15 -30.97
CA GLY A 239 11.98 -24.88 -32.16
C GLY A 239 10.98 -24.86 -33.32
N VAL A 240 10.10 -23.85 -33.38
CA VAL A 240 9.11 -23.75 -34.46
C VAL A 240 9.78 -23.47 -35.80
N ALA A 241 9.43 -24.27 -36.82
CA ALA A 241 10.01 -24.19 -38.16
C ALA A 241 9.97 -22.75 -38.74
N PRO A 242 11.03 -22.29 -39.42
CA PRO A 242 11.17 -20.89 -39.87
C PRO A 242 9.98 -20.34 -40.68
N ALA A 243 9.43 -21.15 -41.60
CA ALA A 243 8.29 -20.74 -42.41
C ALA A 243 7.02 -20.51 -41.57
N VAL A 244 6.77 -21.38 -40.58
CA VAL A 244 5.62 -21.28 -39.67
C VAL A 244 5.81 -20.09 -38.72
N ARG A 245 7.04 -19.90 -38.21
CA ARG A 245 7.39 -18.76 -37.36
C ARG A 245 7.13 -17.45 -38.07
N ARG A 246 7.67 -17.27 -39.28
CA ARG A 246 7.46 -16.06 -40.10
C ARG A 246 5.97 -15.78 -40.29
N ARG A 247 5.18 -16.78 -40.68
CA ARG A 247 3.73 -16.62 -40.87
C ARG A 247 3.02 -16.15 -39.60
N ARG A 248 3.27 -16.81 -38.45
CA ARG A 248 2.63 -16.44 -37.16
C ARG A 248 3.03 -15.04 -36.69
N VAL A 249 4.28 -14.64 -36.94
CA VAL A 249 4.77 -13.31 -36.60
C VAL A 249 4.08 -12.25 -37.46
N GLU A 250 3.97 -12.43 -38.78
CA GLU A 250 3.23 -11.48 -39.62
C GLU A 250 1.75 -11.39 -39.20
N GLU A 251 1.10 -12.53 -38.94
CA GLU A 251 -0.31 -12.56 -38.49
C GLU A 251 -0.53 -11.73 -37.22
N ILE A 252 0.34 -11.86 -36.21
CA ILE A 252 0.17 -11.14 -34.93
C ILE A 252 0.57 -9.67 -35.04
N LEU A 253 1.59 -9.35 -35.84
CA LEU A 253 1.97 -7.95 -36.10
C LEU A 253 0.83 -7.22 -36.79
N GLN A 254 0.18 -7.87 -37.77
CA GLN A 254 -0.99 -7.31 -38.44
C GLN A 254 -2.18 -7.12 -37.50
N ARG A 255 -2.48 -8.13 -36.69
CA ARG A 255 -3.61 -8.06 -35.76
C ARG A 255 -3.47 -6.92 -34.72
N LEU A 256 -2.25 -6.53 -34.39
CA LEU A 256 -1.95 -5.49 -33.41
C LEU A 256 -1.52 -4.16 -34.04
N GLY A 257 -1.54 -4.03 -35.37
CA GLY A 257 -1.19 -2.80 -36.09
C GLY A 257 0.29 -2.40 -35.90
N LEU A 258 1.20 -3.37 -35.98
CA LEU A 258 2.64 -3.23 -35.76
C LEU A 258 3.49 -3.46 -37.01
N GLU A 259 2.88 -3.65 -38.19
CA GLU A 259 3.59 -4.03 -39.42
C GLU A 259 4.63 -2.99 -39.84
N ALA A 260 4.26 -1.71 -39.78
CA ALA A 260 5.15 -0.60 -40.11
C ALA A 260 6.32 -0.45 -39.12
N LEU A 261 6.14 -0.96 -37.89
CA LEU A 261 7.12 -0.88 -36.80
C LEU A 261 8.01 -2.13 -36.72
N ALA A 262 7.74 -3.16 -37.51
CA ALA A 262 8.37 -4.48 -37.40
C ALA A 262 9.90 -4.44 -37.51
N GLY A 263 10.45 -3.45 -38.22
CA GLY A 263 11.88 -3.24 -38.40
C GLY A 263 12.55 -2.39 -37.32
N LEU A 264 11.82 -1.78 -36.39
CA LEU A 264 12.36 -0.86 -35.39
C LEU A 264 12.88 -1.59 -34.15
N LEU A 265 13.81 -0.96 -33.43
CA LEU A 265 14.25 -1.38 -32.08
C LEU A 265 13.31 -0.81 -31.01
N PRO A 266 13.23 -1.44 -29.81
CA PRO A 266 12.34 -0.99 -28.73
C PRO A 266 12.52 0.48 -28.33
N GLU A 267 13.74 1.00 -28.35
CA GLU A 267 14.06 2.40 -28.02
C GLU A 267 13.45 3.42 -29.01
N GLN A 268 13.07 2.97 -30.20
CA GLN A 268 12.47 3.80 -31.25
C GLN A 268 10.93 3.82 -31.18
N LEU A 269 10.34 3.15 -30.19
CA LEU A 269 8.90 2.96 -30.05
C LEU A 269 8.33 3.80 -28.91
N SER A 270 7.08 4.27 -29.08
CA SER A 270 6.32 4.85 -27.97
C SER A 270 6.04 3.79 -26.88
N GLY A 271 5.69 4.21 -25.66
CA GLY A 271 5.34 3.29 -24.58
C GLY A 271 4.18 2.36 -24.95
N GLY A 272 3.13 2.88 -25.60
CA GLY A 272 2.02 2.07 -26.09
C GLY A 272 2.43 1.08 -27.18
N ASP A 273 3.35 1.45 -28.07
CA ASP A 273 3.91 0.53 -29.08
C ASP A 273 4.73 -0.58 -28.43
N GLN A 274 5.60 -0.26 -27.47
CA GLN A 274 6.37 -1.26 -26.73
C GLN A 274 5.46 -2.25 -26.00
N GLN A 275 4.37 -1.75 -25.43
CA GLN A 275 3.36 -2.59 -24.80
C GLN A 275 2.65 -3.51 -25.80
N ARG A 276 2.23 -2.98 -26.97
CA ARG A 276 1.64 -3.80 -28.05
C ARG A 276 2.63 -4.87 -28.52
N VAL A 277 3.92 -4.58 -28.58
CA VAL A 277 4.97 -5.55 -28.93
C VAL A 277 5.14 -6.61 -27.84
N ALA A 278 5.11 -6.24 -26.55
CA ALA A 278 5.15 -7.19 -25.44
C ALA A 278 3.93 -8.13 -25.47
N LEU A 279 2.75 -7.59 -25.77
CA LEU A 279 1.53 -8.38 -25.97
C LEU A 279 1.65 -9.30 -27.18
N ALA A 280 2.15 -8.81 -28.32
CA ALA A 280 2.40 -9.61 -29.53
C ALA A 280 3.31 -10.81 -29.22
N ARG A 281 4.40 -10.58 -28.48
CA ARG A 281 5.36 -11.61 -28.06
C ARG A 281 4.72 -12.67 -27.17
N ALA A 282 3.79 -12.30 -26.30
CA ALA A 282 3.03 -13.28 -25.49
C ALA A 282 2.01 -14.06 -26.35
N MET A 283 1.27 -13.36 -27.23
CA MET A 283 0.17 -13.93 -28.04
C MET A 283 0.62 -14.84 -29.17
N VAL A 284 1.81 -14.61 -29.74
CA VAL A 284 2.33 -15.39 -30.87
C VAL A 284 2.46 -16.90 -30.56
N ARG A 285 2.67 -17.24 -29.28
CA ARG A 285 2.75 -18.64 -28.79
C ARG A 285 1.39 -19.34 -28.78
N ARG A 286 0.29 -18.59 -28.70
CA ARG A 286 -1.08 -19.09 -28.44
C ARG A 286 -1.17 -19.98 -27.19
N PRO A 287 -0.69 -19.51 -26.02
CA PRO A 287 -0.75 -20.27 -24.77
C PRO A 287 -2.18 -20.47 -24.27
N ARG A 288 -2.38 -21.47 -23.40
CA ARG A 288 -3.65 -21.72 -22.69
C ARG A 288 -4.03 -20.61 -21.71
N LEU A 289 -3.06 -19.87 -21.16
CA LEU A 289 -3.31 -18.77 -20.23
C LEU A 289 -2.42 -17.56 -20.54
N TYR A 290 -3.00 -16.37 -20.44
CA TYR A 290 -2.26 -15.11 -20.43
C TYR A 290 -2.26 -14.53 -19.02
N LEU A 291 -1.08 -14.27 -18.49
CA LEU A 291 -0.89 -13.50 -17.25
C LEU A 291 -0.31 -12.14 -17.61
N MET A 292 -0.91 -11.08 -17.09
CA MET A 292 -0.51 -9.72 -17.41
C MET A 292 -0.38 -8.96 -16.09
N ASP A 293 0.83 -8.52 -15.80
CA ASP A 293 1.14 -7.75 -14.60
C ASP A 293 1.07 -6.25 -14.91
N GLU A 294 -0.01 -5.62 -14.46
CA GLU A 294 -0.34 -4.21 -14.71
C GLU A 294 -0.07 -3.76 -16.17
N PRO A 295 -0.62 -4.45 -17.19
CA PRO A 295 -0.23 -4.21 -18.57
C PRO A 295 -0.51 -2.78 -19.03
N LEU A 296 -1.40 -2.03 -18.36
CA LEU A 296 -1.77 -0.65 -18.66
C LEU A 296 -1.14 0.38 -17.71
N GLY A 297 -0.29 -0.05 -16.78
CA GLY A 297 0.26 0.80 -15.71
C GLY A 297 1.13 1.95 -16.22
N THR A 298 1.80 1.73 -17.34
CA THR A 298 2.73 2.68 -17.99
C THR A 298 2.08 3.55 -19.07
N LEU A 299 0.78 3.39 -19.34
CA LEU A 299 0.02 4.28 -20.22
C LEU A 299 -0.47 5.49 -19.43
N ASP A 300 -0.30 6.69 -19.99
CA ASP A 300 -0.92 7.91 -19.47
C ASP A 300 -2.44 7.73 -19.35
N ALA A 301 -3.04 8.37 -18.33
CA ALA A 301 -4.45 8.17 -17.95
C ALA A 301 -5.43 8.45 -19.11
N ASP A 302 -5.08 9.36 -20.01
CA ASP A 302 -5.91 9.74 -21.16
C ASP A 302 -5.98 8.65 -22.24
N LEU A 303 -4.99 7.74 -22.31
CA LEU A 303 -4.95 6.61 -23.25
C LEU A 303 -5.66 5.35 -22.72
N ARG A 304 -6.19 5.37 -21.50
CA ARG A 304 -6.89 4.22 -20.89
C ARG A 304 -8.39 4.15 -21.21
N LEU A 305 -8.94 5.20 -21.84
CA LEU A 305 -10.39 5.39 -22.03
C LEU A 305 -10.86 5.29 -23.51
N GLU A 306 -9.94 5.04 -24.45
CA GLU A 306 -10.25 4.70 -25.85
C GLU A 306 -10.14 3.19 -26.09
#